data_AF-A0A2K3L304-F1
#
_entry.id   AF-A0A2K3L304-F1
#
_cell.length_a   1.000
_cell.length_b   1.000
_cell.length_c   1.000
_cell.angle_alpha   90.00
_cell.angle_beta   90.00
_cell.angle_gamma   90.00
#
_symmetry.space_group_name_H-M   'P 1'
#
loop_
_entity.id
_entity.type
_entity.pdbx_description
1 polymer ?
#
loop_
_entity_poly.entity_id
_entity_poly.type
_entity_poly.pdbx_seq_one_letter_code
_entity_poly.pdbx_strand_id
1 'polypeptide(L)'
;MLSASKLKSVDFYRKIPRDLTEASLSGAGLSIVAAFAMMFLFGMELNNYFSVTTSTSVIVDKSSDGDFLRIEFNISFPALSCEFASVDVNDVLGTNRLNITKTVRKFSIDSNLRPTGSEFHSGTNANAVKHDDQVDEEFVEGALPLTSQNFDKYIHQFPITVVNFYAPWCSWCQRL
;
A
#
# COMPACT_ATOMS: atom_id res chain seq x y z
N MET A 1 6.85 70.12 -11.35
CA MET A 1 5.66 70.99 -11.56
C MET A 1 4.94 70.54 -12.82
N LEU A 2 3.87 69.75 -12.67
CA LEU A 2 3.02 69.34 -13.80
C LEU A 2 2.17 70.55 -14.22
N SER A 3 2.43 71.11 -15.41
CA SER A 3 1.75 72.31 -15.89
C SER A 3 0.27 72.02 -16.17
N ALA A 4 -0.63 72.83 -15.61
CA ALA A 4 -2.09 72.67 -15.70
C ALA A 4 -2.61 72.61 -17.15
N SER A 5 -1.88 73.17 -18.11
CA SER A 5 -2.21 73.11 -19.54
C SER A 5 -2.11 71.71 -20.14
N LYS A 6 -1.22 70.84 -19.60
CA LYS A 6 -1.04 69.44 -20.03
C LYS A 6 -2.06 68.49 -19.39
N LEU A 7 -2.65 68.84 -18.25
CA LEU A 7 -3.75 68.07 -17.64
C LEU A 7 -5.07 68.27 -18.39
N LYS A 8 -5.30 69.45 -18.99
CA LYS A 8 -6.52 69.80 -19.75
C LYS A 8 -6.70 68.93 -21.02
N SER A 9 -5.65 68.25 -21.48
CA SER A 9 -5.70 67.34 -22.64
C SER A 9 -6.02 65.88 -22.30
N VAL A 10 -6.13 65.51 -21.02
CA VAL A 10 -6.43 64.14 -20.56
C VAL A 10 -7.93 64.02 -20.28
N ASP A 11 -8.75 64.31 -21.29
CA ASP A 11 -10.19 64.04 -21.29
C ASP A 11 -10.50 63.07 -22.43
N PHE A 12 -10.69 61.80 -22.07
CA PHE A 12 -10.83 60.67 -23.01
C PHE A 12 -12.27 60.51 -23.54
N TYR A 13 -13.25 61.24 -23.01
CA TYR A 13 -14.68 61.02 -23.28
C TYR A 13 -15.39 62.22 -23.92
N ARG A 14 -14.68 62.94 -24.79
CA ARG A 14 -15.20 64.13 -25.46
C ARG A 14 -15.95 63.75 -26.76
N LYS A 15 -17.29 63.75 -26.72
CA LYS A 15 -18.15 63.51 -27.91
C LYS A 15 -18.34 64.73 -28.83
N ILE A 16 -17.93 65.94 -28.42
CA ILE A 16 -18.19 67.22 -29.11
C ILE A 16 -16.86 67.91 -29.48
N PRO A 17 -16.70 68.47 -30.70
CA PRO A 17 -15.44 69.03 -31.22
C PRO A 17 -14.82 70.14 -30.35
N ARG A 18 -13.54 70.45 -30.62
CA ARG A 18 -12.66 71.25 -29.75
C ARG A 18 -13.14 72.67 -29.42
N ASP A 19 -14.03 73.18 -30.26
CA ASP A 19 -14.41 74.58 -30.33
C ASP A 19 -15.70 74.92 -29.54
N LEU A 20 -16.41 73.92 -29.01
CA LEU A 20 -17.69 74.11 -28.29
C LEU A 20 -17.68 73.61 -26.84
N THR A 21 -16.56 73.06 -26.36
CA THR A 21 -16.45 72.54 -24.99
C THR A 21 -15.11 72.97 -24.38
N GLU A 22 -15.18 73.69 -23.27
CA GLU A 22 -14.00 74.03 -22.48
C GLU A 22 -13.71 72.90 -21.49
N ALA A 23 -12.55 72.27 -21.61
CA ALA A 23 -12.15 71.18 -20.74
C ALA A 23 -12.00 71.68 -19.28
N SER A 24 -12.83 71.20 -18.36
CA SER A 24 -12.77 71.61 -16.96
C SER A 24 -11.63 70.89 -16.21
N LEU A 25 -10.92 71.61 -15.35
CA LEU A 25 -9.91 71.05 -14.44
C LEU A 25 -10.52 69.94 -13.55
N SER A 26 -11.78 70.08 -13.15
CA SER A 26 -12.50 69.07 -12.36
C SER A 26 -12.81 67.80 -13.15
N GLY A 27 -13.15 67.93 -14.44
CA GLY A 27 -13.39 66.80 -15.34
C GLY A 27 -12.13 66.01 -15.64
N ALA A 28 -11.00 66.71 -15.87
CA ALA A 28 -9.70 66.07 -16.01
C ALA A 28 -9.28 65.32 -14.72
N GLY A 29 -9.51 65.92 -13.55
CA GLY A 29 -9.26 65.27 -12.25
C GLY A 29 -10.09 63.99 -12.06
N LEU A 30 -11.38 64.03 -12.37
CA LEU A 30 -12.28 62.87 -12.23
C LEU A 30 -11.90 61.73 -13.19
N SER A 31 -11.54 62.05 -14.43
CA SER A 31 -11.05 61.07 -15.42
C SER A 31 -9.75 60.40 -15.00
N ILE A 32 -8.82 61.15 -14.39
CA ILE A 32 -7.57 60.61 -13.85
C ILE A 32 -7.85 59.65 -12.70
N VAL A 33 -8.73 60.02 -11.76
CA VAL A 33 -9.11 59.15 -10.64
C VAL A 33 -9.80 57.88 -11.14
N ALA A 34 -10.69 57.99 -12.12
CA ALA A 34 -11.35 56.84 -12.73
C ALA A 34 -10.35 55.90 -13.44
N ALA A 35 -9.36 56.45 -14.16
CA ALA A 35 -8.31 55.66 -14.79
C ALA A 35 -7.44 54.91 -13.77
N PHE A 36 -7.06 55.56 -12.66
CA PHE A 36 -6.34 54.90 -11.57
C PHE A 36 -7.17 53.79 -10.92
N ALA A 37 -8.47 54.03 -10.67
CA ALA A 37 -9.36 53.02 -10.11
C ALA A 37 -9.50 51.80 -11.04
N MET A 38 -9.68 52.03 -12.35
CA MET A 38 -9.72 50.96 -13.36
C MET A 38 -8.41 50.17 -13.41
N MET A 39 -7.25 50.83 -13.37
CA MET A 39 -5.96 50.15 -13.39
C MET A 39 -5.70 49.35 -12.10
N PHE A 40 -6.14 49.87 -10.95
CA PHE A 40 -6.05 49.17 -9.67
C PHE A 40 -6.92 47.90 -9.64
N LEU A 41 -8.18 48.01 -10.04
CA LEU A 41 -9.09 46.85 -10.12
C LEU A 41 -8.58 45.80 -11.11
N PHE A 42 -8.09 46.23 -12.27
CA PHE A 42 -7.48 45.34 -13.25
C PHE A 42 -6.27 44.60 -12.67
N GLY A 43 -5.40 45.29 -11.93
CA GLY A 43 -4.25 44.68 -11.27
C GLY A 43 -4.64 43.64 -10.21
N MET A 44 -5.70 43.91 -9.43
CA MET A 44 -6.21 42.96 -8.43
C MET A 44 -6.78 41.69 -9.08
N GLU A 45 -7.63 41.84 -10.09
CA GLU A 45 -8.20 40.70 -10.82
C GLU A 45 -7.12 39.89 -11.54
N LEU A 46 -6.14 40.57 -12.14
CA LEU A 46 -5.02 39.91 -12.79
C LEU A 46 -4.17 39.12 -11.79
N ASN A 47 -3.93 39.67 -10.59
CA ASN A 47 -3.20 38.96 -9.54
C ASN A 47 -3.99 37.74 -9.05
N ASN A 48 -5.32 37.86 -8.90
CA ASN A 48 -6.18 36.74 -8.55
C ASN A 48 -6.19 35.66 -9.65
N TYR A 49 -6.21 36.06 -10.91
CA TYR A 49 -6.12 35.16 -12.05
C TYR A 49 -4.78 34.41 -12.13
N PHE A 50 -3.68 35.09 -11.78
CA PHE A 50 -2.35 34.44 -11.68
C PHE A 50 -2.18 33.59 -10.42
N SER A 51 -3.10 33.66 -9.47
CA SER A 51 -3.07 32.80 -8.29
C SER A 51 -3.50 31.38 -8.65
N VAL A 52 -2.60 30.42 -8.44
CA VAL A 52 -2.88 29.01 -8.68
C VAL A 52 -3.90 28.52 -7.64
N THR A 53 -5.10 28.15 -8.09
CA THR A 53 -6.13 27.53 -7.24
C THR A 53 -6.18 26.03 -7.53
N THR A 54 -5.96 25.21 -6.51
CA THR A 54 -6.05 23.75 -6.63
C THR A 54 -7.47 23.30 -6.28
N SER A 55 -8.22 22.83 -7.28
CA SER A 55 -9.51 22.16 -7.08
C SER A 55 -9.34 20.66 -7.16
N THR A 56 -9.64 19.95 -6.07
CA THR A 56 -9.60 18.49 -6.02
C THR A 56 -10.99 17.94 -6.35
N SER A 57 -11.12 17.15 -7.41
CA SER A 57 -12.35 16.43 -7.75
C SER A 57 -12.12 14.92 -7.66
N VAL A 58 -13.16 14.20 -7.25
CA VAL A 58 -13.15 12.74 -7.18
C VAL A 58 -13.74 12.19 -8.47
N ILE A 59 -13.00 11.32 -9.15
CA ILE A 59 -13.44 10.65 -10.37
C ILE A 59 -13.44 9.13 -10.16
N VAL A 60 -14.37 8.45 -10.83
CA VAL A 60 -14.39 6.98 -10.86
C VAL A 60 -13.28 6.53 -11.81
N ASP A 61 -12.34 5.75 -11.28
CA ASP A 61 -11.30 5.12 -12.07
C ASP A 61 -11.93 4.03 -12.95
N LYS A 62 -11.71 4.13 -14.27
CA LYS A 62 -12.19 3.19 -15.28
C LYS A 62 -11.04 2.38 -15.89
N SER A 63 -9.84 2.48 -15.34
CA SER A 63 -8.69 1.73 -15.83
C SER A 63 -8.90 0.22 -15.61
N SER A 64 -8.78 -0.56 -16.69
CA SER A 64 -8.86 -2.03 -16.66
C SER A 64 -7.58 -2.69 -16.14
N ASP A 65 -6.54 -1.91 -15.86
CA ASP A 65 -5.27 -2.38 -15.28
C ASP A 65 -5.33 -2.53 -13.75
N GLY A 66 -6.46 -2.17 -13.13
CA GLY A 66 -6.67 -2.13 -11.68
C GLY A 66 -7.25 -3.40 -11.04
N ASP A 67 -7.15 -4.56 -11.67
CA ASP A 67 -7.76 -5.81 -11.16
C ASP A 67 -7.23 -6.24 -9.78
N PHE A 68 -6.03 -5.79 -9.40
CA PHE A 68 -5.43 -6.12 -8.10
C PHE A 68 -4.92 -4.87 -7.37
N LEU A 69 -5.36 -4.69 -6.13
CA LEU A 69 -4.81 -3.68 -5.22
C LEU A 69 -3.41 -4.09 -4.75
N ARG A 70 -2.40 -3.25 -5.01
CA ARG A 70 -1.05 -3.45 -4.47
C ARG A 70 -1.02 -3.07 -2.98
N ILE A 71 -0.86 -4.08 -2.13
CA ILE A 71 -0.72 -3.91 -0.68
C ILE A 71 0.74 -4.16 -0.29
N GLU A 72 1.37 -3.14 0.29
CA GLU A 72 2.71 -3.25 0.88
C GLU A 72 2.59 -3.24 2.39
N PHE A 73 3.13 -4.27 3.05
CA PHE A 73 3.11 -4.38 4.50
C PHE A 73 4.47 -4.84 5.04
N ASN A 74 4.82 -4.35 6.23
CA ASN A 74 5.98 -4.78 6.99
C ASN A 74 5.51 -5.03 8.42
N ILE A 75 5.32 -6.30 8.76
CA ILE A 75 4.76 -6.75 10.04
C ILE A 75 5.75 -7.73 10.66
N SER A 76 6.00 -7.60 11.97
CA SER A 76 6.94 -8.43 12.72
C SER A 76 6.23 -9.27 13.77
N PHE A 77 6.57 -10.56 13.83
CA PHE A 77 6.00 -11.51 14.80
C PHE A 77 7.12 -12.10 15.68
N PRO A 78 7.35 -11.59 16.91
CA PRO A 78 8.49 -12.00 17.74
C PRO A 78 8.38 -13.43 18.30
N ALA A 79 7.17 -13.99 18.37
CA ALA A 79 6.90 -15.30 18.93
C ALA A 79 6.42 -16.34 17.88
N LEU A 80 6.62 -16.06 16.58
CA LEU A 80 6.22 -16.95 15.48
C LEU A 80 7.41 -17.19 14.54
N SER A 81 7.74 -18.45 14.27
CA SER A 81 8.78 -18.79 13.29
C SER A 81 8.30 -18.59 11.85
N CYS A 82 9.21 -18.18 10.96
CA CYS A 82 8.92 -17.92 9.54
C CYS A 82 8.41 -19.14 8.76
N GLU A 83 8.71 -20.36 9.23
CA GLU A 83 8.20 -21.62 8.65
C GLU A 83 6.68 -21.73 8.78
N PHE A 84 6.12 -21.24 9.89
CA PHE A 84 4.69 -21.35 10.19
C PHE A 84 3.87 -20.13 9.79
N ALA A 85 4.51 -19.00 9.50
CA ALA A 85 3.79 -17.80 9.08
C ALA A 85 3.23 -17.98 7.65
N SER A 86 1.91 -18.00 7.47
CA SER A 86 1.26 -17.91 6.15
C SER A 86 0.61 -16.55 5.96
N VAL A 87 0.44 -16.14 4.70
CA VAL A 87 -0.31 -14.94 4.34
C VAL A 87 -1.39 -15.36 3.38
N ASP A 88 -2.63 -15.12 3.81
CA ASP A 88 -3.85 -15.48 3.10
C ASP A 88 -4.67 -14.21 2.83
N VAL A 89 -5.24 -14.09 1.64
CA VAL A 89 -6.07 -12.95 1.22
C VAL A 89 -7.48 -13.45 0.95
N ASN A 90 -8.46 -12.82 1.62
CA ASN A 90 -9.87 -13.08 1.40
C ASN A 90 -10.59 -11.76 1.06
N ASP A 91 -11.30 -11.74 -0.05
CA ASP A 91 -12.12 -10.61 -0.50
C ASP A 91 -13.62 -10.88 -0.24
N VAL A 92 -14.42 -9.82 -0.11
CA VAL A 92 -15.89 -9.90 -0.03
C VAL A 92 -16.51 -10.53 -1.29
N LEU A 93 -15.81 -10.47 -2.42
CA LEU A 93 -16.19 -11.13 -3.67
C LEU A 93 -15.98 -12.66 -3.64
N GLY A 94 -15.47 -13.22 -2.53
CA GLY A 94 -15.27 -14.65 -2.35
C GLY A 94 -14.01 -15.19 -3.04
N THR A 95 -13.14 -14.32 -3.55
CA THR A 95 -11.81 -14.71 -4.00
C THR A 95 -10.92 -14.95 -2.78
N ASN A 96 -10.39 -16.16 -2.67
CA ASN A 96 -9.53 -16.57 -1.57
C ASN A 96 -8.19 -17.06 -2.11
N ARG A 97 -7.10 -16.42 -1.71
CA ARG A 97 -5.72 -16.78 -2.09
C ARG A 97 -4.99 -17.21 -0.84
N LEU A 98 -4.76 -18.52 -0.72
CA LEU A 98 -4.05 -19.13 0.39
C LEU A 98 -2.55 -19.25 0.07
N ASN A 99 -1.69 -19.15 1.08
CA ASN A 99 -0.25 -19.38 1.01
C ASN A 99 0.46 -18.58 -0.09
N ILE A 100 0.36 -17.25 -0.02
CA ILE A 100 1.04 -16.36 -0.98
C ILE A 100 2.55 -16.35 -0.71
N THR A 101 3.31 -17.15 -1.46
CA THR A 101 4.77 -17.29 -1.25
C THR A 101 5.63 -16.46 -2.21
N LYS A 102 5.10 -16.06 -3.39
CA LYS A 102 5.92 -15.42 -4.44
C LYS A 102 6.22 -13.93 -4.20
N THR A 103 5.33 -13.24 -3.49
CA THR A 103 5.42 -11.78 -3.27
C THR A 103 5.74 -11.42 -1.83
N VAL A 104 5.70 -12.39 -0.92
CA VAL A 104 5.96 -12.20 0.52
C VAL A 104 7.35 -12.72 0.86
N ARG A 105 8.21 -11.81 1.31
CA ARG A 105 9.55 -12.14 1.80
C ARG A 105 9.53 -12.24 3.31
N LYS A 106 10.11 -13.31 3.85
CA LYS A 106 10.15 -13.57 5.28
C LYS A 106 11.60 -13.51 5.76
N PHE A 107 11.82 -12.87 6.90
CA PHE A 107 13.13 -12.73 7.51
C PHE A 107 13.01 -13.08 9.00
N SER A 108 13.99 -13.82 9.52
CA SER A 108 14.09 -14.03 10.97
C SER A 108 14.47 -12.71 11.65
N ILE A 109 13.92 -12.48 12.84
CA ILE A 109 14.15 -11.25 13.62
C ILE A 109 14.78 -11.57 14.98
N ASP A 110 15.60 -10.66 15.50
CA ASP A 110 16.11 -10.73 16.87
C ASP A 110 15.11 -10.18 17.91
N SER A 111 15.48 -10.28 19.19
CA SER A 111 14.71 -9.70 20.31
C SER A 111 14.51 -8.17 20.19
N ASN A 112 15.37 -7.48 19.43
CA ASN A 112 15.30 -6.05 19.15
C ASN A 112 14.54 -5.73 17.85
N LEU A 113 13.80 -6.71 17.29
CA LEU A 113 13.02 -6.61 16.05
C LEU A 113 13.85 -6.28 14.80
N ARG A 114 15.15 -6.58 14.81
CA ARG A 114 16.03 -6.39 13.66
C ARG A 114 16.10 -7.68 12.84
N PRO A 115 16.08 -7.60 11.50
CA PRO A 115 16.25 -8.79 10.67
C PRO A 115 17.67 -9.35 10.83
N THR A 116 17.77 -10.62 11.19
CA THR A 116 19.02 -11.27 11.62
C THR A 116 19.63 -12.15 10.54
N GLY A 117 18.89 -12.51 9.49
CA GLY A 117 19.31 -13.52 8.52
C GLY A 117 18.89 -13.29 7.07
N SER A 118 19.22 -14.28 6.23
CA SER A 118 18.80 -14.35 4.82
C SER A 118 17.29 -14.58 4.68
N GLU A 119 16.75 -14.30 3.50
CA GLU A 119 15.36 -14.59 3.17
C GLU A 119 15.04 -16.07 3.45
N PHE A 120 13.96 -16.31 4.19
CA PHE A 120 13.49 -17.66 4.45
C PHE A 120 12.82 -18.20 3.19
N HIS A 121 13.48 -19.17 2.56
CA HIS A 121 12.88 -19.96 1.50
C HIS A 121 12.24 -21.20 2.11
N SER A 122 10.94 -21.36 1.92
CA SER A 122 10.25 -22.60 2.29
C SER A 122 10.89 -23.73 1.48
N GLY A 123 11.66 -24.61 2.13
CA GLY A 123 12.18 -25.80 1.49
C GLY A 123 11.02 -26.60 0.89
N THR A 124 11.22 -27.20 -0.28
CA THR A 124 10.29 -28.16 -0.85
C THR A 124 10.17 -29.33 0.12
N ASN A 125 9.20 -29.26 1.02
CA ASN A 125 8.79 -30.42 1.81
C ASN A 125 8.21 -31.42 0.80
N ALA A 126 9.01 -32.40 0.40
CA ALA A 126 8.66 -33.43 -0.59
C ALA A 126 7.49 -34.33 -0.15
N ASN A 127 6.97 -34.15 1.07
CA ASN A 127 5.79 -34.85 1.56
C ASN A 127 4.68 -33.84 1.80
N ALA A 128 4.09 -33.34 0.71
CA ALA A 128 2.69 -32.93 0.76
C ALA A 128 1.93 -34.16 1.25
N VAL A 129 1.46 -34.11 2.50
CA VAL A 129 0.61 -35.14 3.09
C VAL A 129 -0.61 -35.29 2.18
N LYS A 130 -0.55 -36.26 1.27
CA LYS A 130 -1.73 -36.81 0.64
C LYS A 130 -2.43 -37.60 1.74
N HIS A 131 -3.70 -37.30 1.97
CA HIS A 131 -4.63 -38.15 2.72
C HIS A 131 -4.91 -39.42 1.90
N ASP A 132 -3.87 -40.17 1.55
CA ASP A 132 -4.00 -41.46 0.90
C ASP A 132 -3.33 -42.49 1.81
N ASP A 133 -4.06 -43.57 2.10
CA ASP A 133 -3.81 -44.54 3.17
C ASP A 133 -2.60 -45.47 2.92
N GLN A 134 -1.59 -45.01 2.18
CA GLN A 134 -0.36 -45.75 1.94
C GLN A 134 0.84 -44.97 2.47
N VAL A 135 1.12 -45.21 3.74
CA VAL A 135 2.44 -44.97 4.33
C VAL A 135 3.32 -46.13 3.91
N ASP A 136 4.30 -45.88 3.03
CA ASP A 136 5.40 -46.81 2.83
C ASP A 136 6.16 -46.89 4.17
N GLU A 137 6.02 -48.02 4.87
CA GLU A 137 6.73 -48.31 6.11
C GLU A 137 8.24 -48.41 5.80
N GLU A 138 8.97 -47.31 5.99
CA GLU A 138 10.44 -47.35 6.04
C GLU A 138 10.86 -48.12 7.29
N PHE A 139 11.33 -49.35 7.08
CA PHE A 139 11.91 -50.19 8.12
C PHE A 139 13.20 -49.56 8.63
N VAL A 140 13.17 -49.05 9.85
CA VAL A 140 14.40 -48.68 10.58
C VAL A 140 15.13 -49.98 10.91
N GLU A 141 16.34 -50.15 10.36
CA GLU A 141 17.19 -51.33 10.56
C GLU A 141 17.46 -51.52 12.07
N GLY A 142 16.81 -52.53 12.68
CA GLY A 142 16.90 -52.83 14.12
C GLY A 142 15.61 -52.68 14.92
N ALA A 143 14.51 -52.21 14.32
CA ALA A 143 13.19 -52.17 14.97
C ALA A 143 12.22 -53.20 14.35
N LEU A 144 11.45 -53.88 15.20
CA LEU A 144 10.39 -54.81 14.76
C LEU A 144 9.03 -54.08 14.81
N PRO A 145 8.24 -54.08 13.73
CA PRO A 145 6.92 -53.46 13.73
C PRO A 145 5.98 -54.24 14.66
N LEU A 146 5.43 -53.53 15.65
CA LEU A 146 4.45 -54.07 16.58
C LEU A 146 3.04 -53.68 16.13
N THR A 147 2.16 -54.66 16.01
CA THR A 147 0.73 -54.51 15.72
C THR A 147 -0.08 -55.04 16.89
N SER A 148 -1.36 -54.69 16.97
CA SER A 148 -2.26 -55.17 18.03
C SER A 148 -2.33 -56.70 18.13
N GLN A 149 -2.00 -57.42 17.05
CA GLN A 149 -2.03 -58.88 17.02
C GLN A 149 -0.73 -59.53 17.53
N ASN A 150 0.40 -58.82 17.47
CA ASN A 150 1.71 -59.38 17.80
C ASN A 150 2.33 -58.77 19.08
N PHE A 151 1.76 -57.69 19.59
CA PHE A 151 2.27 -56.89 20.71
C PHE A 151 2.54 -57.76 21.95
N ASP A 152 1.51 -58.45 22.47
CA ASP A 152 1.63 -59.26 23.70
C ASP A 152 2.71 -60.35 23.58
N LYS A 153 2.85 -60.94 22.39
CA LYS A 153 3.84 -61.99 22.16
C LYS A 153 5.27 -61.47 22.31
N TYR A 154 5.56 -60.29 21.79
CA TYR A 154 6.92 -59.75 21.74
C TYR A 154 7.38 -59.15 23.07
N ILE A 155 6.47 -58.55 23.85
CA ILE A 155 6.84 -57.92 25.14
C ILE A 155 7.26 -58.99 26.17
N HIS A 156 6.65 -60.17 26.12
CA HIS A 156 6.98 -61.28 27.01
C HIS A 156 8.22 -62.08 26.57
N GLN A 157 8.73 -61.86 25.35
CA GLN A 157 9.87 -62.60 24.81
C GLN A 157 11.22 -62.10 25.36
N PHE A 158 11.31 -60.81 25.73
CA PHE A 158 12.55 -60.20 26.21
C PHE A 158 12.37 -59.64 27.62
N PRO A 159 13.39 -59.74 28.50
CA PRO A 159 13.31 -59.24 29.87
C PRO A 159 13.17 -57.72 29.97
N ILE A 160 13.66 -56.98 28.95
CA ILE A 160 13.49 -55.53 28.81
C ILE A 160 13.17 -55.25 27.35
N THR A 161 12.03 -54.61 27.09
CA THR A 161 11.58 -54.21 25.75
C THR A 161 11.32 -52.70 25.75
N VAL A 162 11.88 -51.99 24.78
CA VAL A 162 11.62 -50.55 24.58
C VAL A 162 10.68 -50.41 23.39
N VAL A 163 9.51 -49.80 23.62
CA VAL A 163 8.49 -49.59 22.60
C VAL A 163 8.38 -48.10 22.32
N ASN A 164 8.56 -47.72 21.05
CA ASN A 164 8.33 -46.35 20.59
C ASN A 164 6.92 -46.23 20.01
N PHE A 165 6.02 -45.56 20.72
CA PHE A 165 4.69 -45.23 20.21
C PHE A 165 4.76 -43.90 19.47
N TYR A 166 4.55 -43.92 18.15
CA TYR A 166 4.62 -42.73 17.30
C TYR A 166 3.43 -42.64 16.35
N ALA A 167 3.11 -41.42 15.90
CA ALA A 167 2.07 -41.16 14.93
C ALA A 167 2.72 -40.90 13.55
N PRO A 168 2.74 -41.90 12.63
CA PRO A 168 3.47 -41.79 11.35
C PRO A 168 2.91 -40.69 10.42
N TRP A 169 1.65 -40.34 10.59
CA TRP A 169 0.93 -39.33 9.80
C TRP A 169 1.20 -37.89 10.26
N CYS A 170 1.86 -37.69 11.40
CA CYS A 170 2.12 -36.36 11.96
C CYS A 170 3.61 -36.01 11.84
N SER A 171 4.00 -35.36 10.73
CA SER A 171 5.40 -34.92 10.52
C SER A 171 5.92 -34.01 11.64
N TRP A 172 5.05 -33.19 12.24
CA TRP A 172 5.40 -32.31 13.36
C TRP A 172 5.69 -33.08 14.66
N CYS A 173 4.95 -34.17 14.90
CA CYS A 173 5.09 -34.98 16.12
C CYS A 173 6.38 -35.82 16.11
N GLN A 174 6.89 -36.16 14.92
CA GLN A 174 8.15 -36.90 14.76
C GLN A 174 9.40 -36.03 14.95
N ARG A 175 9.26 -34.69 14.98
CA ARG A 175 10.39 -33.76 15.14
C ARG A 175 10.63 -33.31 16.60
N LEU A 176 9.73 -33.65 17.54
CA LEU A 176 9.82 -33.31 18.97
C LEU A 176 10.60 -34.38 19.73
#